data_AF-A0A9P6YS70-F1
#
_entry.id   AF-A0A9P6YS70-F1
#
_cell.length_a   1.000
_cell.length_b   1.000
_cell.length_c   1.000
_cell.angle_alpha   90.00
_cell.angle_beta   90.00
_cell.angle_gamma   90.00
#
_symmetry.space_group_name_H-M   'P 1'
#
loop_
_entity.id
_entity.type
_entity.pdbx_description
1 polymer ?
#
loop_
_entity_poly.entity_id
_entity_poly.type
_entity_poly.pdbx_seq_one_letter_code
_entity_poly.pdbx_strand_id
1 'polypeptide(L)'
;MALVRQLRAQYRIALVDEFQDTDDRQWGIFHTVFGDSPEVRELGLAPALFLIGDPKQAIYGFRGGDIHTYLTAKQVAQQAPVLDQNFRSRPAVLRALQALYDNGGEDAFLERDIQFEPVRPGGVRIDADYLRDGRAAVALTLRVLRSGGDKAMSADASRDAATQACVAAIHQTLVDARAGNAVLRGRPVQPGDIAVLVRAHREATLVQRALAAVGIPAVAAGKQSLFATSEARDLRALLLALLQPADEGRLRAALASVLIGQRASAIAAMEREGDLQRGFQAQLLHWRERWQRGGPFAVIADVCAEQGERLLALIDGERRLTNYLQLGELLQEASAQALGMHGLLDWLQGQMASADQDDEQQLLRLESDARRVQIITLHKSKGLEYPLVFLPFVGIDGGAPNTASHCTVHVGGQRQLHWKLDKDEAWETASAQREREQRAEDARLLYVGLTRAEHALWIAVADLAGLAKTRLAPLLGDLQALRAHADVHIDDSEAPAALPQLAAEVEGELPAVRALTRRVPHDWWGRRHRAAGARRRRTRGAGTTAGARAAGTRCGRRGQRSGRPADHGQSRR
;
A
#
# COMPACT_ATOMS: atom_id res chain seq x y z
N MET A 1 27.29 -29.77 3.41
CA MET A 1 28.43 -29.58 4.35
C MET A 1 29.16 -28.24 4.22
N ALA A 2 29.95 -28.01 3.16
CA ALA A 2 30.77 -26.80 3.04
C ALA A 2 29.96 -25.48 3.09
N LEU A 3 28.80 -25.47 2.42
CA LEU A 3 27.90 -24.32 2.41
C LEU A 3 27.34 -23.97 3.80
N VAL A 4 26.87 -24.97 4.55
CA VAL A 4 26.35 -24.78 5.92
C VAL A 4 27.44 -24.18 6.82
N ARG A 5 28.66 -24.71 6.76
CA ARG A 5 29.81 -24.18 7.51
C ARG A 5 30.10 -22.73 7.17
N GLN A 6 30.11 -22.38 5.87
CA GLN A 6 30.38 -21.01 5.42
C GLN A 6 29.27 -20.05 5.86
N LEU A 7 28.00 -20.44 5.72
CA LEU A 7 26.87 -19.64 6.16
C LEU A 7 26.85 -19.45 7.68
N ARG A 8 27.13 -20.50 8.47
CA ARG A 8 27.21 -20.43 9.94
C ARG A 8 28.43 -19.66 10.44
N ALA A 9 29.49 -19.55 9.64
CA ALA A 9 30.62 -18.67 9.94
C ALA A 9 30.28 -17.19 9.72
N GLN A 10 29.48 -16.87 8.68
CA GLN A 10 29.04 -15.51 8.39
C GLN A 10 27.88 -15.06 9.30
N TYR A 11 26.91 -15.95 9.53
CA TYR A 11 25.70 -15.71 10.31
C TYR A 11 25.65 -16.69 11.47
N ARG A 12 25.83 -16.18 12.69
CA ARG A 12 25.85 -17.04 13.89
C ARG A 12 24.46 -17.52 14.29
N ILE A 13 23.44 -16.70 14.04
CA ILE A 13 22.05 -16.90 14.43
C ILE A 13 21.17 -16.45 13.26
N ALA A 14 20.07 -17.16 13.02
CA ALA A 14 19.01 -16.75 12.12
C ALA A 14 17.75 -16.41 12.92
N LEU A 15 17.20 -15.22 12.71
CA LEU A 15 15.89 -14.81 13.20
C LEU A 15 14.97 -14.66 11.99
N VAL A 16 13.87 -15.41 11.98
CA VAL A 16 12.87 -15.36 10.92
C VAL A 16 11.60 -14.77 11.51
N ASP A 17 11.30 -13.54 11.10
CA ASP A 17 10.04 -12.87 11.40
C ASP A 17 8.98 -13.24 10.35
N GLU A 18 7.69 -13.07 10.69
CA GLU A 18 6.55 -13.45 9.85
C GLU A 18 6.63 -14.91 9.35
N PHE A 19 7.12 -15.83 10.19
CA PHE A 19 7.41 -17.21 9.82
C PHE A 19 6.18 -17.97 9.27
N GLN A 20 4.97 -17.55 9.65
CA GLN A 20 3.71 -18.13 9.16
C GLN A 20 3.45 -17.90 7.65
N ASP A 21 4.20 -16.99 7.01
CA ASP A 21 4.13 -16.74 5.56
C ASP A 21 5.22 -17.49 4.77
N THR A 22 6.00 -18.34 5.43
CA THR A 22 7.05 -19.12 4.78
C THR A 22 6.52 -20.37 4.08
N ASP A 23 7.30 -20.90 3.14
CA ASP A 23 7.00 -22.15 2.42
C ASP A 23 7.93 -23.31 2.84
N ASP A 24 7.56 -24.53 2.45
CA ASP A 24 8.35 -25.76 2.73
C ASP A 24 9.81 -25.68 2.26
N ARG A 25 10.10 -24.95 1.18
CA ARG A 25 11.47 -24.82 0.67
C ARG A 25 12.29 -23.89 1.55
N GLN A 26 11.71 -22.76 1.94
CA GLN A 26 12.32 -21.81 2.86
C GLN A 26 12.58 -22.47 4.21
N TRP A 27 11.58 -23.18 4.75
CA TRP A 27 11.74 -23.98 5.96
C TRP A 27 12.87 -25.00 5.81
N GLY A 28 12.90 -25.77 4.71
CA GLY A 28 13.96 -26.73 4.43
C GLY A 28 15.35 -26.09 4.45
N ILE A 29 15.51 -24.89 3.88
CA ILE A 29 16.77 -24.14 3.91
C ILE A 29 17.13 -23.73 5.35
N PHE A 30 16.22 -23.09 6.07
CA PHE A 30 16.50 -22.61 7.43
C PHE A 30 16.77 -23.75 8.40
N HIS A 31 15.96 -24.81 8.35
CA HIS A 31 16.14 -26.01 9.15
C HIS A 31 17.49 -26.67 8.87
N THR A 32 17.86 -26.84 7.59
CA THR A 32 19.14 -27.47 7.21
C THR A 32 20.35 -26.66 7.67
N VAL A 33 20.31 -25.33 7.56
CA VAL A 33 21.48 -24.48 7.85
C VAL A 33 21.58 -24.09 9.32
N PHE A 34 20.45 -23.80 9.97
CA PHE A 34 20.39 -23.22 11.32
C PHE A 34 19.62 -24.04 12.35
N GLY A 35 18.77 -24.97 11.91
CA GLY A 35 17.99 -25.85 12.78
C GLY A 35 18.77 -27.05 13.31
N ASP A 36 18.05 -28.04 13.83
CA ASP A 36 18.61 -29.29 14.34
C ASP A 36 18.70 -30.37 13.24
N SER A 37 19.48 -30.07 12.21
CA SER A 37 19.68 -30.93 11.04
C SER A 37 20.88 -31.88 11.20
N PRO A 38 20.91 -33.00 10.45
CA PRO A 38 22.11 -33.85 10.35
C PRO A 38 23.37 -33.02 10.03
N GLU A 39 23.22 -32.04 9.15
CA GLU A 39 24.31 -31.17 8.72
C GLU A 39 24.90 -30.32 9.86
N VAL A 40 24.04 -29.76 10.71
CA VAL A 40 24.45 -28.95 11.86
C VAL A 40 25.10 -29.83 12.91
N ARG A 41 24.55 -31.03 13.16
CA ARG A 41 25.09 -32.01 14.11
C ARG A 41 26.46 -32.54 13.70
N GLU A 42 26.66 -32.89 12.42
CA GLU A 42 27.95 -33.36 11.89
C GLU A 42 29.06 -32.30 12.02
N LEU A 43 28.70 -31.03 11.95
CA LEU A 43 29.63 -29.91 12.15
C LEU A 43 29.91 -29.60 13.63
N GLY A 44 29.28 -30.31 14.57
CA GLY A 44 29.41 -30.06 16.01
C GLY A 44 28.85 -28.70 16.43
N LEU A 45 27.91 -28.14 15.66
CA LEU A 45 27.28 -26.85 15.93
C LEU A 45 25.95 -27.05 16.67
N ALA A 46 25.59 -26.08 17.51
CA ALA A 46 24.26 -26.04 18.11
C ALA A 46 23.23 -25.40 17.14
N PRO A 47 21.94 -25.81 17.21
CA PRO A 47 20.85 -25.10 16.55
C PRO A 47 20.84 -23.61 16.96
N ALA A 48 20.58 -22.72 16.01
CA ALA A 48 20.58 -21.27 16.20
C ALA A 48 19.53 -20.58 15.32
N LEU A 49 18.35 -21.20 15.24
CA LEU A 49 17.20 -20.72 14.48
C LEU A 49 16.10 -20.28 15.43
N PHE A 50 15.69 -19.02 15.32
CA PHE A 50 14.57 -18.44 16.06
C PHE A 50 13.47 -18.06 15.08
N LEU A 51 12.26 -18.56 15.34
CA LEU A 51 11.10 -18.38 14.49
C LEU A 51 10.07 -17.55 15.24
N ILE A 52 9.63 -16.45 14.64
CA ILE A 52 8.66 -15.53 15.20
C ILE A 52 7.50 -15.45 14.20
N GLY A 53 6.28 -15.62 14.68
CA GLY A 53 5.11 -15.57 13.83
C GLY A 53 3.80 -15.76 14.59
N ASP A 54 2.69 -15.48 13.91
CA ASP A 54 1.35 -15.70 14.41
C ASP A 54 0.53 -16.47 13.36
N PRO A 55 0.16 -17.75 13.60
CA PRO A 55 -0.57 -18.56 12.63
C PRO A 55 -1.95 -17.96 12.31
N LYS A 56 -2.52 -17.15 13.21
CA LYS A 56 -3.77 -16.42 13.00
C LYS A 56 -3.67 -15.34 11.90
N GLN A 57 -2.46 -14.97 11.50
CA GLN A 57 -2.16 -13.93 10.49
C GLN A 57 -1.53 -14.48 9.21
N ALA A 58 -1.55 -15.80 8.98
CA ALA A 58 -1.11 -16.40 7.73
C ALA A 58 -2.18 -16.23 6.64
N ILE A 59 -1.95 -15.31 5.71
CA ILE A 59 -2.92 -14.86 4.68
C ILE A 59 -2.31 -14.72 3.28
N TYR A 60 -1.13 -15.29 3.07
CA TYR A 60 -0.41 -15.23 1.79
C TYR A 60 -0.35 -16.60 1.10
N GLY A 61 -1.40 -17.42 1.23
CA GLY A 61 -1.48 -18.73 0.58
C GLY A 61 -1.34 -18.63 -0.95
N PHE A 62 -1.90 -17.56 -1.53
CA PHE A 62 -1.78 -17.25 -2.96
C PHE A 62 -0.34 -16.94 -3.43
N ARG A 63 0.57 -16.57 -2.52
CA ARG A 63 2.01 -16.37 -2.80
C ARG A 63 2.86 -17.61 -2.48
N GLY A 64 2.23 -18.71 -2.03
CA GLY A 64 2.89 -19.96 -1.67
C GLY A 64 3.21 -20.11 -0.19
N GLY A 65 2.82 -19.16 0.67
CA GLY A 65 2.96 -19.31 2.12
C GLY A 65 2.12 -20.50 2.61
N ASP A 66 2.72 -21.34 3.45
CA ASP A 66 2.12 -22.62 3.86
C ASP A 66 2.00 -22.71 5.39
N ILE A 67 0.76 -22.69 5.86
CA ILE A 67 0.46 -22.81 7.29
C ILE A 67 0.84 -24.18 7.84
N HIS A 68 0.82 -25.23 7.02
CA HIS A 68 1.22 -26.57 7.46
C HIS A 68 2.72 -26.63 7.75
N THR A 69 3.55 -25.87 7.02
CA THR A 69 4.97 -25.70 7.33
C THR A 69 5.15 -25.08 8.72
N TYR A 70 4.38 -24.03 9.04
CA TYR A 70 4.41 -23.41 10.37
C TYR A 70 4.01 -24.41 11.48
N LEU A 71 2.91 -25.14 11.29
CA LEU A 71 2.42 -26.11 12.27
C LEU A 71 3.42 -27.26 12.49
N THR A 72 4.03 -27.76 11.41
CA THR A 72 5.08 -28.79 11.47
C THR A 72 6.31 -28.28 12.21
N ALA A 73 6.77 -27.07 11.90
CA ALA A 73 7.89 -26.44 12.59
C ALA A 73 7.60 -26.21 14.09
N LYS A 74 6.36 -25.82 14.43
CA LYS A 74 5.92 -25.64 15.83
C LYS A 74 6.01 -26.95 16.64
N GLN A 75 5.76 -28.11 16.02
CA GLN A 75 5.86 -29.42 16.69
C GLN A 75 7.30 -29.83 17.04
N VAL A 76 8.28 -29.42 16.23
CA VAL A 76 9.70 -29.78 16.43
C VAL A 76 10.49 -28.71 17.19
N ALA A 77 10.03 -27.46 17.17
CA ALA A 77 10.70 -26.35 17.83
C ALA A 77 10.46 -26.36 19.35
N GLN A 78 11.48 -25.92 20.10
CA GLN A 78 11.32 -25.61 21.51
C GLN A 78 10.40 -24.38 21.64
N GLN A 79 9.31 -24.52 22.40
CA GLN A 79 8.35 -23.44 22.61
C GLN A 79 8.97 -22.31 23.44
N ALA A 80 8.85 -21.08 22.94
CA ALA A 80 9.20 -19.86 23.66
C ALA A 80 8.01 -19.37 24.51
N PRO A 81 8.25 -18.52 25.54
CA PRO A 81 7.17 -17.85 26.26
C PRO A 81 6.28 -17.04 25.30
N VAL A 82 4.96 -17.12 25.51
CA VAL A 82 3.97 -16.41 24.70
C VAL A 82 4.02 -14.91 24.99
N LEU A 83 3.87 -14.10 23.95
CA LEU A 83 3.69 -12.64 24.07
C LEU A 83 2.21 -12.33 24.30
N ASP A 84 1.81 -12.26 25.57
CA ASP A 84 0.41 -12.15 25.98
C ASP A 84 -0.08 -10.70 26.19
N GLN A 85 0.77 -9.70 25.91
CA GLN A 85 0.46 -8.28 26.06
C GLN A 85 0.35 -7.58 24.70
N ASN A 86 -0.77 -6.89 24.48
CA ASN A 86 -1.01 -6.07 23.30
C ASN A 86 -0.79 -4.59 23.61
N PHE A 87 0.16 -3.97 22.91
CA PHE A 87 0.50 -2.54 23.06
C PHE A 87 -0.13 -1.65 21.99
N ARG A 88 -0.84 -2.25 21.02
CA ARG A 88 -1.35 -1.58 19.82
C ARG A 88 -2.75 -1.00 20.02
N SER A 89 -3.61 -1.76 20.68
CA SER A 89 -5.05 -1.48 20.75
C SER A 89 -5.48 -1.12 22.16
N ARG A 90 -6.52 -0.29 22.26
CA ARG A 90 -7.17 0.03 23.52
C ARG A 90 -7.72 -1.22 24.22
N PRO A 91 -7.78 -1.24 25.56
CA PRO A 91 -8.43 -2.31 26.31
C PRO A 91 -9.84 -2.65 25.82
N ALA A 92 -10.66 -1.65 25.48
CA ALA A 92 -12.00 -1.85 24.95
C ALA A 92 -12.03 -2.63 23.63
N VAL A 93 -11.05 -2.40 22.73
CA VAL A 93 -10.95 -3.16 21.46
C VAL A 93 -10.65 -4.63 21.75
N LEU A 94 -9.73 -4.91 22.66
CA LEU A 94 -9.37 -6.28 23.02
C LEU A 94 -10.56 -7.04 23.62
N ARG A 95 -11.34 -6.40 24.50
CA ARG A 95 -12.57 -6.97 25.08
C ARG A 95 -13.67 -7.19 24.03
N ALA A 96 -13.87 -6.24 23.11
CA ALA A 96 -14.84 -6.40 22.03
C ALA A 96 -14.45 -7.53 21.05
N LEU A 97 -13.16 -7.68 20.74
CA LEU A 97 -12.68 -8.80 19.93
C LEU A 97 -12.84 -10.13 20.66
N GLN A 98 -12.52 -10.19 21.97
CA GLN A 98 -12.78 -11.37 22.79
C GLN A 98 -14.24 -11.80 22.68
N ALA A 99 -15.20 -10.87 22.87
CA ALA A 99 -16.62 -11.16 22.79
C ALA A 99 -17.05 -11.73 21.41
N LEU A 100 -16.47 -11.23 20.30
CA LEU A 100 -16.71 -11.79 18.97
C LEU A 100 -16.18 -13.23 18.84
N TYR A 101 -14.98 -13.50 19.34
CA TYR A 101 -14.36 -14.82 19.24
C TYR A 101 -14.96 -15.84 20.23
N ASP A 102 -15.45 -15.40 21.38
CA ASP A 102 -16.23 -16.24 22.31
C ASP A 102 -17.50 -16.76 21.64
N ASN A 103 -18.20 -15.91 20.87
CA ASN A 103 -19.34 -16.33 20.04
C ASN A 103 -18.94 -17.32 18.93
N GLY A 104 -17.76 -17.12 18.32
CA GLY A 104 -17.24 -18.00 17.27
C GLY A 104 -16.81 -19.38 17.76
N GLY A 105 -16.41 -19.49 19.02
CA GLY A 105 -15.94 -20.72 19.66
C GLY A 105 -14.74 -21.36 18.93
N GLU A 106 -14.62 -22.69 19.05
CA GLU A 106 -13.56 -23.47 18.40
C GLU A 106 -13.61 -23.39 16.87
N ASP A 107 -14.78 -23.10 16.30
CA ASP A 107 -14.98 -23.01 14.86
C ASP A 107 -14.55 -21.68 14.25
N ALA A 108 -14.05 -20.71 15.05
CA ALA A 108 -13.73 -19.37 14.57
C ALA A 108 -12.70 -19.36 13.42
N PHE A 109 -11.65 -20.19 13.50
CA PHE A 109 -10.59 -20.30 12.48
C PHE A 109 -10.72 -21.50 11.54
N LEU A 110 -11.61 -22.46 11.83
CA LEU A 110 -11.77 -23.72 11.10
C LEU A 110 -10.48 -24.57 11.01
N GLU A 111 -9.54 -24.36 11.91
CA GLU A 111 -8.28 -25.09 12.00
C GLU A 111 -8.02 -25.42 13.46
N ARG A 112 -7.86 -26.71 13.79
CA ARG A 112 -7.86 -27.17 15.19
C ARG A 112 -6.71 -26.60 16.00
N ASP A 113 -5.56 -26.41 15.36
CA ASP A 113 -4.33 -25.93 15.99
C ASP A 113 -4.23 -24.39 16.01
N ILE A 114 -5.27 -23.69 15.55
CA ILE A 114 -5.34 -22.23 15.54
C ILE A 114 -6.60 -21.78 16.27
N GLN A 115 -6.41 -21.25 17.47
CA GLN A 115 -7.48 -20.71 18.31
C GLN A 115 -7.26 -19.24 18.60
N PHE A 116 -8.32 -18.52 18.94
CA PHE A 116 -8.19 -17.17 19.45
C PHE A 116 -7.66 -17.22 20.89
N GLU A 117 -6.54 -16.54 21.12
CA GLU A 117 -5.92 -16.47 22.43
C GLU A 117 -6.14 -15.05 23.00
N PRO A 118 -6.85 -14.92 24.14
CA PRO A 118 -7.01 -13.65 24.82
C PRO A 118 -5.67 -12.98 25.12
N VAL A 119 -5.57 -11.68 24.87
CA VAL A 119 -4.38 -10.89 25.19
C VAL A 119 -4.72 -9.79 26.19
N ARG A 120 -3.77 -9.48 27.07
CA ARG A 120 -3.86 -8.42 28.07
C ARG A 120 -3.43 -7.08 27.47
N PRO A 121 -4.00 -5.94 27.90
CA PRO A 121 -3.48 -4.65 27.50
C PRO A 121 -2.06 -4.43 28.04
N GLY A 122 -1.16 -3.93 27.20
CA GLY A 122 0.24 -3.61 27.55
C GLY A 122 0.44 -2.18 28.12
N GLY A 123 -0.62 -1.37 28.22
CA GLY A 123 -0.60 -0.05 28.87
C GLY A 123 -0.17 1.15 28.01
N VAL A 124 0.16 0.95 26.72
CA VAL A 124 0.50 2.04 25.78
C VAL A 124 -0.74 2.78 25.25
N ARG A 125 -1.88 2.10 25.16
CA ARG A 125 -3.17 2.67 24.76
C ARG A 125 -4.14 2.56 25.92
N ILE A 126 -4.96 3.60 26.10
CA ILE A 126 -5.97 3.67 27.16
C ILE A 126 -7.34 4.04 26.61
N ASP A 127 -8.40 3.69 27.34
CA ASP A 127 -9.76 3.93 26.87
C ASP A 127 -10.11 5.42 26.69
N ALA A 128 -9.43 6.30 27.43
CA ALA A 128 -9.55 7.74 27.28
C ALA A 128 -8.87 8.31 26.02
N ASP A 129 -8.12 7.51 25.25
CA ASP A 129 -7.44 7.99 24.04
C ASP A 129 -8.41 8.35 22.92
N TYR A 130 -9.62 7.80 22.90
CA TYR A 130 -10.64 8.16 21.92
C TYR A 130 -11.99 8.36 22.59
N LEU A 131 -12.45 9.60 22.56
CA LEU A 131 -13.65 10.10 23.22
C LEU A 131 -14.72 10.45 22.20
N ARG A 132 -15.96 10.10 22.53
CA ARG A 132 -17.20 10.55 21.88
C ARG A 132 -18.06 11.25 22.93
N ASP A 133 -18.43 12.50 22.69
CA ASP A 133 -19.21 13.34 23.62
C ASP A 133 -18.62 13.38 25.05
N GLY A 134 -17.29 13.48 25.13
CA GLY A 134 -16.54 13.52 26.40
C GLY A 134 -16.45 12.18 27.15
N ARG A 135 -16.96 11.08 26.60
CA ARG A 135 -16.89 9.73 27.19
C ARG A 135 -16.03 8.81 26.33
N ALA A 136 -15.45 7.77 26.94
CA ALA A 136 -14.71 6.76 26.19
C ALA A 136 -15.61 6.17 25.10
N ALA A 137 -15.18 6.26 23.85
CA ALA A 137 -15.93 5.73 22.72
C ALA A 137 -16.01 4.20 22.79
N VAL A 138 -17.12 3.64 22.29
CA VAL A 138 -17.29 2.21 22.08
C VAL A 138 -16.23 1.70 21.09
N ALA A 139 -15.78 0.46 21.29
CA ALA A 139 -14.68 -0.10 20.51
C ALA A 139 -15.14 -0.83 19.26
N LEU A 140 -16.35 -1.39 19.26
CA LEU A 140 -16.90 -2.08 18.10
C LEU A 140 -18.31 -1.59 17.81
N THR A 141 -18.54 -1.10 16.59
CA THR A 141 -19.87 -0.79 16.07
C THR A 141 -20.26 -1.81 15.00
N LEU A 142 -21.35 -2.53 15.23
CA LEU A 142 -21.98 -3.43 14.27
C LEU A 142 -23.17 -2.70 13.64
N ARG A 143 -23.01 -2.22 12.40
CA ARG A 143 -24.07 -1.55 11.66
C ARG A 143 -24.99 -2.57 10.98
N VAL A 144 -26.24 -2.61 11.42
CA VAL A 144 -27.27 -3.49 10.87
C VAL A 144 -27.82 -2.88 9.58
N LEU A 145 -27.67 -3.59 8.47
CA LEU A 145 -28.25 -3.21 7.17
C LEU A 145 -29.45 -4.11 6.90
N ARG A 146 -30.61 -3.48 6.72
CA ARG A 146 -31.87 -4.18 6.45
C ARG A 146 -32.22 -4.11 4.97
N SER A 147 -32.72 -5.20 4.42
CA SER A 147 -33.36 -5.16 3.11
C SER A 147 -34.81 -4.63 3.24
N GLY A 148 -35.34 -4.08 2.15
CA GLY A 148 -36.73 -3.60 2.11
C GLY A 148 -37.81 -4.70 2.12
N GLY A 149 -37.45 -5.96 2.42
CA GLY A 149 -38.36 -7.11 2.46
C GLY A 149 -37.69 -8.34 3.09
N ASP A 150 -38.36 -9.49 3.15
CA ASP A 150 -37.90 -10.66 3.93
C ASP A 150 -36.67 -11.42 3.37
N LYS A 151 -36.06 -10.93 2.28
CA LYS A 151 -34.92 -11.60 1.62
C LYS A 151 -33.65 -10.78 1.75
N ALA A 152 -32.53 -11.47 1.93
CA ALA A 152 -31.21 -10.87 1.84
C ALA A 152 -31.01 -10.11 0.51
N MET A 153 -30.25 -9.03 0.57
CA MET A 153 -29.92 -8.20 -0.59
C MET A 153 -29.10 -8.99 -1.62
N SER A 154 -29.15 -8.55 -2.89
CA SER A 154 -28.20 -9.03 -3.90
C SER A 154 -26.77 -8.58 -3.56
N ALA A 155 -25.76 -9.21 -4.16
CA ALA A 155 -24.36 -8.87 -3.87
C ALA A 155 -24.03 -7.41 -4.18
N ASP A 156 -24.55 -6.85 -5.28
CA ASP A 156 -24.31 -5.45 -5.65
C ASP A 156 -25.11 -4.49 -4.77
N ALA A 157 -26.38 -4.79 -4.49
CA ALA A 157 -27.18 -3.98 -3.58
C ALA A 157 -26.60 -3.98 -2.15
N SER A 158 -26.03 -5.10 -1.69
CA SER A 158 -25.31 -5.20 -0.42
C SER A 158 -24.08 -4.29 -0.39
N ARG A 159 -23.29 -4.28 -1.48
CA ARG A 159 -22.09 -3.42 -1.59
C ARG A 159 -22.49 -1.95 -1.61
N ASP A 160 -23.55 -1.59 -2.31
CA ASP A 160 -24.04 -0.21 -2.35
C ASP A 160 -24.52 0.24 -0.96
N ALA A 161 -25.38 -0.53 -0.30
CA ALA A 161 -25.84 -0.20 1.06
C ALA A 161 -24.71 -0.15 2.08
N ALA A 162 -23.78 -1.10 2.05
CA ALA A 162 -22.60 -1.08 2.93
C ALA A 162 -21.70 0.11 2.65
N THR A 163 -21.55 0.52 1.39
CA THR A 163 -20.78 1.71 1.01
C THR A 163 -21.45 2.97 1.57
N GLN A 164 -22.76 3.14 1.36
CA GLN A 164 -23.49 4.31 1.85
C GLN A 164 -23.46 4.41 3.39
N ALA A 165 -23.68 3.30 4.08
CA ALA A 165 -23.63 3.27 5.55
C ALA A 165 -22.22 3.56 6.09
N CYS A 166 -21.18 3.03 5.44
CA CYS A 166 -19.80 3.33 5.80
C CYS A 166 -19.48 4.82 5.61
N VAL A 167 -19.89 5.41 4.48
CA VAL A 167 -19.68 6.83 4.20
C VAL A 167 -20.44 7.70 5.18
N ALA A 168 -21.68 7.34 5.53
CA ALA A 168 -22.47 8.05 6.54
C ALA A 168 -21.80 8.02 7.92
N ALA A 169 -21.26 6.87 8.34
CA ALA A 169 -20.57 6.74 9.61
C ALA A 169 -19.24 7.52 9.66
N ILE A 170 -18.47 7.51 8.56
CA ILE A 170 -17.26 8.33 8.43
C ILE A 170 -17.62 9.82 8.44
N HIS A 171 -18.63 10.20 7.65
CA HIS A 171 -19.12 11.58 7.59
C HIS A 171 -19.53 12.08 8.97
N GLN A 172 -20.37 11.32 9.69
CA GLN A 172 -20.80 11.69 11.04
C GLN A 172 -19.61 11.82 12.00
N THR A 173 -18.65 10.90 11.92
CA THR A 173 -17.42 10.97 12.73
C THR A 173 -16.65 12.26 12.51
N LEU A 174 -16.52 12.71 11.25
CA LEU A 174 -15.82 13.95 10.91
C LEU A 174 -16.64 15.20 11.28
N VAL A 175 -17.97 15.15 11.15
CA VAL A 175 -18.86 16.21 11.65
C VAL A 175 -18.72 16.37 13.16
N ASP A 176 -18.77 15.27 13.91
CA ASP A 176 -18.59 15.26 15.36
C ASP A 176 -17.19 15.76 15.74
N ALA A 177 -16.16 15.41 14.97
CA ALA A 177 -14.80 15.89 15.19
C ALA A 177 -14.71 17.42 15.06
N ARG A 178 -15.31 17.99 14.02
CA ARG A 178 -15.39 19.45 13.82
C ARG A 178 -16.17 20.16 14.93
N ALA A 179 -17.16 19.49 15.51
CA ALA A 179 -17.89 19.97 16.67
C ALA A 179 -17.14 19.78 18.02
N GLY A 180 -15.98 19.12 18.03
CA GLY A 180 -15.24 18.79 19.25
C GLY A 180 -15.77 17.58 20.02
N ASN A 181 -16.72 16.84 19.44
CA ASN A 181 -17.37 15.69 20.05
C ASN A 181 -16.69 14.36 19.73
N ALA A 182 -15.85 14.27 18.68
CA ALA A 182 -15.01 13.11 18.40
C ALA A 182 -13.53 13.48 18.53
N VAL A 183 -12.91 13.11 19.65
CA VAL A 183 -11.55 13.53 20.02
C VAL A 183 -10.65 12.31 20.17
N LEU A 184 -9.55 12.31 19.43
CA LEU A 184 -8.50 11.30 19.46
C LEU A 184 -7.23 11.91 20.06
N ARG A 185 -6.81 11.42 21.24
CA ARG A 185 -5.61 11.86 21.97
C ARG A 185 -5.50 13.39 22.10
N GLY A 186 -6.62 14.03 22.45
CA GLY A 186 -6.69 15.47 22.66
C GLY A 186 -6.82 16.33 21.40
N ARG A 187 -6.89 15.74 20.20
CA ARG A 187 -7.18 16.47 18.96
C ARG A 187 -8.45 15.94 18.27
N PRO A 188 -9.18 16.75 17.50
CA PRO A 188 -10.25 16.25 16.65
C PRO A 188 -9.79 15.10 15.75
N VAL A 189 -10.65 14.11 15.54
CA VAL A 189 -10.43 13.06 14.53
C VAL A 189 -10.26 13.70 13.16
N GLN A 190 -9.25 13.27 12.42
CA GLN A 190 -8.93 13.72 11.07
C GLN A 190 -9.22 12.61 10.06
N PRO A 191 -9.45 12.93 8.76
CA PRO A 191 -9.66 11.89 7.74
C PRO A 191 -8.51 10.87 7.68
N GLY A 192 -7.27 11.31 7.94
CA GLY A 192 -6.08 10.44 8.00
C GLY A 192 -6.08 9.40 9.13
N ASP A 193 -6.92 9.56 10.15
CA ASP A 193 -7.06 8.60 11.25
C ASP A 193 -7.96 7.40 10.88
N ILE A 194 -8.60 7.46 9.71
CA ILE A 194 -9.63 6.51 9.28
C ILE A 194 -9.08 5.64 8.15
N ALA A 195 -9.16 4.33 8.34
CA ALA A 195 -8.91 3.35 7.31
C ALA A 195 -10.15 2.52 6.96
N VAL A 196 -10.41 2.34 5.67
CA VAL A 196 -11.44 1.44 5.15
C VAL A 196 -10.74 0.23 4.55
N LEU A 197 -10.92 -0.94 5.17
CA LEU A 197 -10.32 -2.18 4.70
C LEU A 197 -11.29 -2.90 3.77
N VAL A 198 -10.84 -3.21 2.56
CA VAL A 198 -11.64 -3.87 1.53
C VAL A 198 -11.01 -5.19 1.08
N ARG A 199 -11.78 -6.05 0.41
CA ARG A 199 -11.23 -7.28 -0.19
C ARG A 199 -10.74 -7.05 -1.62
N ALA A 200 -11.48 -6.26 -2.40
CA ALA A 200 -11.23 -6.07 -3.82
C ALA A 200 -11.07 -4.60 -4.24
N HIS A 201 -10.36 -4.35 -5.34
CA HIS A 201 -10.16 -2.98 -5.87
C HIS A 201 -11.47 -2.32 -6.33
N ARG A 202 -12.43 -3.10 -6.82
CA ARG A 202 -13.77 -2.59 -7.15
C ARG A 202 -14.45 -1.97 -5.94
N GLU A 203 -14.29 -2.59 -4.76
CA GLU A 203 -14.84 -2.11 -3.50
C GLU A 203 -14.14 -0.83 -3.05
N ALA A 204 -12.81 -0.76 -3.20
CA ALA A 204 -12.07 0.48 -2.95
C ALA A 204 -12.58 1.64 -3.81
N THR A 205 -12.84 1.37 -5.09
CA THR A 205 -13.34 2.38 -6.05
C THR A 205 -14.74 2.85 -5.67
N LEU A 206 -15.63 1.95 -5.23
CA LEU A 206 -16.97 2.30 -4.77
C LEU A 206 -16.91 3.26 -3.58
N VAL A 207 -16.13 2.90 -2.54
CA VAL A 207 -15.97 3.74 -1.34
C VAL A 207 -15.32 5.09 -1.68
N GLN A 208 -14.27 5.09 -2.51
CA GLN A 208 -13.59 6.33 -2.90
C GLN A 208 -14.54 7.31 -3.60
N ARG A 209 -15.35 6.82 -4.55
CA ARG A 209 -16.32 7.65 -5.26
C ARG A 209 -17.40 8.19 -4.33
N ALA A 210 -17.90 7.36 -3.42
CA ALA A 210 -18.94 7.76 -2.48
C ALA A 210 -18.42 8.77 -1.43
N LEU A 211 -17.18 8.63 -0.94
CA LEU A 211 -16.53 9.63 -0.09
C LEU A 211 -16.31 10.95 -0.82
N ALA A 212 -15.84 10.90 -2.08
CA ALA A 212 -15.64 12.09 -2.89
C ALA A 212 -16.95 12.86 -3.14
N ALA A 213 -18.07 12.15 -3.34
CA ALA A 213 -19.39 12.77 -3.53
C ALA A 213 -19.85 13.60 -2.33
N VAL A 214 -19.38 13.30 -1.12
CA VAL A 214 -19.68 14.05 0.12
C VAL A 214 -18.53 14.97 0.55
N GLY A 215 -17.54 15.19 -0.31
CA GLY A 215 -16.42 16.10 -0.04
C GLY A 215 -15.34 15.55 0.91
N ILE A 216 -15.34 14.25 1.20
CA ILE A 216 -14.33 13.62 2.06
C ILE A 216 -13.16 13.14 1.20
N PRO A 217 -11.93 13.64 1.43
CA PRO A 217 -10.78 13.22 0.65
C PRO A 217 -10.36 11.79 1.06
N ALA A 218 -10.24 10.92 0.07
CA ALA A 218 -9.86 9.52 0.26
C ALA A 218 -8.81 9.06 -0.76
N VAL A 219 -7.94 8.17 -0.33
CA VAL A 219 -6.92 7.55 -1.17
C VAL A 219 -7.04 6.03 -1.12
N ALA A 220 -7.08 5.40 -2.28
CA ALA A 220 -6.95 3.96 -2.37
C ALA A 220 -5.47 3.56 -2.43
N ALA A 221 -5.00 2.84 -1.42
CA ALA A 221 -3.66 2.29 -1.34
C ALA A 221 -3.51 1.12 -2.33
N GLY A 222 -3.22 1.43 -3.58
CA GLY A 222 -2.86 0.44 -4.58
C GLY A 222 -3.07 0.87 -6.03
N LYS A 223 -2.09 0.47 -6.85
CA LYS A 223 -2.24 0.06 -8.25
C LYS A 223 -2.49 1.11 -9.33
N GLN A 224 -2.19 2.37 -9.08
CA GLN A 224 -1.96 3.30 -10.20
C GLN A 224 -0.47 3.52 -10.33
N SER A 225 0.14 2.76 -11.24
CA SER A 225 1.41 3.16 -11.83
C SER A 225 1.26 4.61 -12.28
N LEU A 226 2.15 5.48 -11.80
CA LEU A 226 2.18 6.87 -12.24
C LEU A 226 2.23 6.99 -13.78
N PHE A 227 2.83 6.01 -14.47
CA PHE A 227 2.90 5.95 -15.93
C PHE A 227 1.61 5.48 -16.62
N ALA A 228 0.67 4.86 -15.88
CA ALA A 228 -0.65 4.49 -16.39
C ALA A 228 -1.69 5.64 -16.29
N THR A 229 -1.32 6.76 -15.65
CA THR A 229 -2.23 7.88 -15.40
C THR A 229 -2.57 8.69 -16.66
N SER A 230 -3.62 9.53 -16.58
CA SER A 230 -3.87 10.58 -17.57
C SER A 230 -2.74 11.59 -17.65
N GLU A 231 -2.08 11.87 -16.52
CA GLU A 231 -1.01 12.86 -16.44
C GLU A 231 0.24 12.43 -17.24
N ALA A 232 0.54 11.12 -17.27
CA ALA A 232 1.58 10.57 -18.14
C ALA A 232 1.25 10.74 -19.63
N ARG A 233 -0.04 10.59 -20.01
CA ARG A 233 -0.50 10.82 -21.39
C ARG A 233 -0.40 12.30 -21.80
N ASP A 234 -0.73 13.21 -20.87
CA ASP A 234 -0.61 14.65 -21.08
C ASP A 234 0.86 15.06 -21.29
N LEU A 235 1.77 14.56 -20.44
CA LEU A 235 3.20 14.82 -20.63
C LEU A 235 3.71 14.24 -21.94
N ARG A 236 3.28 13.03 -22.33
CA ARG A 236 3.62 12.48 -23.65
C ARG A 236 3.16 13.40 -24.78
N ALA A 237 1.95 13.95 -24.70
CA ALA A 237 1.45 14.90 -25.71
C ALA A 237 2.29 16.19 -25.76
N LEU A 238 2.67 16.73 -24.59
CA LEU A 238 3.57 17.88 -24.50
C LEU A 238 4.96 17.59 -25.10
N LEU A 239 5.60 16.46 -24.75
CA LEU A 239 6.90 16.09 -25.31
C LEU A 239 6.85 15.94 -26.83
N LEU A 240 5.80 15.32 -27.38
CA LEU A 240 5.60 15.18 -28.82
C LEU A 240 5.49 16.56 -29.50
N ALA A 241 4.78 17.51 -28.89
CA ALA A 241 4.66 18.87 -29.41
C ALA A 241 5.99 19.65 -29.32
N LEU A 242 6.77 19.47 -28.26
CA LEU A 242 8.10 20.09 -28.11
C LEU A 242 9.12 19.57 -29.12
N LEU A 243 9.03 18.28 -29.47
CA LEU A 243 9.90 17.65 -30.48
C LEU A 243 9.57 18.13 -31.89
N GLN A 244 8.29 18.31 -32.20
CA GLN A 244 7.81 18.74 -33.52
C GLN A 244 6.88 19.97 -33.41
N PRO A 245 7.43 21.18 -33.12
CA PRO A 245 6.61 22.38 -32.90
C PRO A 245 5.82 22.86 -34.13
N ALA A 246 6.23 22.44 -35.33
CA ALA A 246 5.55 22.74 -36.59
C ALA A 246 4.36 21.81 -36.88
N ASP A 247 4.21 20.70 -36.14
CA ASP A 247 3.09 19.78 -36.28
C ASP A 247 1.87 20.31 -35.53
N GLU A 248 0.90 20.82 -36.28
CA GLU A 248 -0.33 21.40 -35.73
C GLU A 248 -1.16 20.39 -34.93
N GLY A 249 -1.18 19.12 -35.36
CA GLY A 249 -1.93 18.07 -34.67
C GLY A 249 -1.38 17.82 -33.27
N ARG A 250 -0.05 17.78 -33.13
CA ARG A 250 0.62 17.61 -31.84
C ARG A 250 0.47 18.84 -30.95
N LEU A 251 0.55 20.04 -31.52
CA LEU A 251 0.28 21.28 -30.79
C LEU A 251 -1.15 21.26 -30.23
N ARG A 252 -2.17 20.96 -31.05
CA ARG A 252 -3.57 20.88 -30.60
C ARG A 252 -3.76 19.83 -29.51
N ALA A 253 -3.12 18.67 -29.64
CA ALA A 253 -3.18 17.61 -28.62
C ALA A 253 -2.58 18.05 -27.28
N ALA A 254 -1.45 18.77 -27.29
CA ALA A 254 -0.87 19.32 -26.07
C ALA A 254 -1.76 20.41 -25.45
N LEU A 255 -2.27 21.35 -26.25
CA LEU A 255 -3.17 22.41 -25.78
C LEU A 255 -4.46 21.87 -25.14
N ALA A 256 -4.98 20.75 -25.67
CA ALA A 256 -6.18 20.08 -25.17
C ALA A 256 -5.96 19.24 -23.89
N SER A 257 -4.71 19.01 -23.47
CA SER A 257 -4.40 18.27 -22.25
C SER A 257 -4.93 18.97 -21.00
N VAL A 258 -5.14 18.23 -19.90
CA VAL A 258 -5.55 18.85 -18.62
C VAL A 258 -4.44 19.73 -18.06
N LEU A 259 -3.18 19.38 -18.31
CA LEU A 259 -2.00 20.16 -17.90
C LEU A 259 -2.02 21.59 -18.45
N ILE A 260 -2.26 21.76 -19.76
CA ILE A 260 -2.31 23.10 -20.39
C ILE A 260 -3.73 23.68 -20.31
N GLY A 261 -4.74 22.88 -20.64
CA GLY A 261 -6.15 23.18 -20.42
C GLY A 261 -6.72 24.31 -21.27
N GLN A 262 -6.31 24.43 -22.53
CA GLN A 262 -6.91 25.44 -23.40
C GLN A 262 -8.34 25.13 -23.79
N ARG A 263 -9.16 26.18 -23.89
CA ARG A 263 -10.57 26.07 -24.28
C ARG A 263 -10.70 25.55 -25.70
N ALA A 264 -11.63 24.64 -25.94
CA ALA A 264 -11.91 24.10 -27.28
C ALA A 264 -12.18 25.20 -28.32
N SER A 265 -12.85 26.29 -27.94
CA SER A 265 -13.09 27.42 -28.84
C SER A 265 -11.83 28.19 -29.23
N ALA A 266 -10.83 28.27 -28.34
CA ALA A 266 -9.54 28.88 -28.67
C ALA A 266 -8.73 27.97 -29.61
N ILE A 267 -8.78 26.65 -29.41
CA ILE A 267 -8.15 25.68 -30.30
C ILE A 267 -8.79 25.71 -31.70
N ALA A 268 -10.13 25.76 -31.77
CA ALA A 268 -10.86 25.87 -33.03
C ALA A 268 -10.62 27.21 -33.76
N ALA A 269 -10.38 28.29 -33.02
CA ALA A 269 -10.07 29.60 -33.61
C ALA A 269 -8.71 29.62 -34.33
N MET A 270 -7.77 28.73 -33.99
CA MET A 270 -6.43 28.69 -34.60
C MET A 270 -6.47 28.52 -36.14
N GLU A 271 -7.48 27.82 -36.67
CA GLU A 271 -7.64 27.61 -38.12
C GLU A 271 -8.02 28.89 -38.87
N ARG A 272 -8.71 29.82 -38.18
CA ARG A 272 -9.17 31.09 -38.76
C ARG A 272 -8.27 32.26 -38.37
N GLU A 273 -7.59 32.18 -37.24
CA GLU A 273 -6.82 33.25 -36.62
C GLU A 273 -5.34 32.83 -36.50
N GLY A 274 -4.58 33.07 -37.56
CA GLY A 274 -3.16 32.67 -37.64
C GLY A 274 -2.25 33.31 -36.58
N ASP A 275 -2.62 34.45 -36.01
CA ASP A 275 -1.88 35.07 -34.90
C ASP A 275 -1.99 34.26 -33.60
N LEU A 276 -3.16 33.70 -33.29
CA LEU A 276 -3.32 32.82 -32.13
C LEU A 276 -2.48 31.56 -32.26
N GLN A 277 -2.47 30.96 -33.45
CA GLN A 277 -1.63 29.81 -33.74
C GLN A 277 -0.14 30.13 -33.57
N ARG A 278 0.33 31.26 -34.13
CA ARG A 278 1.72 31.72 -33.97
C ARG A 278 2.08 31.95 -32.50
N GLY A 279 1.15 32.50 -31.71
CA GLY A 279 1.33 32.69 -30.27
C GLY A 279 1.59 31.37 -29.53
N PHE A 280 0.78 30.33 -29.79
CA PHE A 280 0.98 29.03 -29.17
C PHE A 280 2.25 28.32 -29.65
N GLN A 281 2.61 28.45 -30.93
CA GLN A 281 3.88 27.94 -31.45
C GLN A 281 5.08 28.62 -30.79
N ALA A 282 5.02 29.94 -30.60
CA ALA A 282 6.06 30.69 -29.89
C ALA A 282 6.20 30.21 -28.42
N GLN A 283 5.09 29.91 -27.75
CA GLN A 283 5.10 29.35 -26.39
C GLN A 283 5.77 27.95 -26.35
N LEU A 284 5.47 27.07 -27.31
CA LEU A 284 6.16 25.77 -27.40
C LEU A 284 7.67 25.92 -27.63
N LEU A 285 8.07 26.86 -28.50
CA LEU A 285 9.49 27.13 -28.74
C LEU A 285 10.18 27.68 -27.48
N HIS A 286 9.50 28.55 -26.73
CA HIS A 286 9.98 29.04 -25.44
C HIS A 286 10.19 27.91 -24.44
N TRP A 287 9.21 27.02 -24.29
CA TRP A 287 9.35 25.84 -23.44
C TRP A 287 10.45 24.89 -23.92
N ARG A 288 10.65 24.74 -25.24
CA ARG A 288 11.74 23.94 -25.79
C ARG A 288 13.12 24.51 -25.44
N GLU A 289 13.30 25.82 -25.53
CA GLU A 289 14.54 26.48 -25.08
C GLU A 289 14.73 26.33 -23.56
N ARG A 290 13.65 26.47 -22.80
CA ARG A 290 13.66 26.28 -21.34
C ARG A 290 14.08 24.87 -20.97
N TRP A 291 13.59 23.86 -21.69
CA TRP A 291 13.99 22.45 -21.53
C TRP A 291 15.48 22.26 -21.80
N GLN A 292 16.01 22.82 -22.88
CA GLN A 292 17.42 22.68 -23.24
C GLN A 292 18.35 23.28 -22.19
N ARG A 293 17.93 24.37 -21.52
CA ARG A 293 18.74 25.06 -20.50
C ARG A 293 18.53 24.52 -19.08
N GLY A 294 17.32 24.07 -18.75
CA GLY A 294 16.91 23.74 -17.38
C GLY A 294 16.49 22.28 -17.16
N GLY A 295 16.39 21.49 -18.23
CA GLY A 295 15.90 20.11 -18.19
C GLY A 295 14.36 19.99 -18.21
N PRO A 296 13.84 18.75 -18.28
CA PRO A 296 12.41 18.43 -18.27
C PRO A 296 11.64 19.04 -17.10
N PHE A 297 12.19 18.90 -15.89
CA PHE A 297 11.48 19.32 -14.68
C PHE A 297 11.22 20.83 -14.65
N ALA A 298 12.15 21.64 -15.18
CA ALA A 298 11.99 23.09 -15.22
C ALA A 298 10.76 23.51 -16.02
N VAL A 299 10.54 22.92 -17.20
CA VAL A 299 9.35 23.22 -18.02
C VAL A 299 8.07 22.76 -17.34
N ILE A 300 8.07 21.54 -16.83
CA ILE A 300 6.88 20.97 -16.18
C ILE A 300 6.50 21.78 -14.95
N ALA A 301 7.47 22.16 -14.12
CA ALA A 301 7.24 23.01 -12.95
C ALA A 301 6.73 24.40 -13.34
N ASP A 302 7.29 25.03 -14.39
CA ASP A 302 6.84 26.34 -14.87
C ASP A 302 5.37 26.27 -15.37
N VAL A 303 5.03 25.24 -16.17
CA VAL A 303 3.63 25.02 -16.64
C VAL A 303 2.68 24.73 -15.48
N CYS A 304 3.09 23.90 -14.52
CA CYS A 304 2.31 23.60 -13.33
C CYS A 304 2.06 24.87 -12.47
N ALA A 305 3.05 25.76 -12.38
CA ALA A 305 2.91 27.02 -11.67
C ALA A 305 1.96 28.00 -12.39
N GLU A 306 2.09 28.13 -13.71
CA GLU A 306 1.19 28.96 -14.55
C GLU A 306 -0.26 28.48 -14.48
N GLN A 307 -0.48 27.17 -14.46
CA GLN A 307 -1.80 26.54 -14.47
C GLN A 307 -2.31 26.15 -13.08
N GLY A 308 -1.58 26.51 -12.02
CA GLY A 308 -1.80 26.01 -10.66
C GLY A 308 -3.20 26.30 -10.13
N GLU A 309 -3.69 27.53 -10.27
CA GLU A 309 -5.04 27.91 -9.82
C GLU A 309 -6.13 27.08 -10.51
N ARG A 310 -6.04 26.93 -11.84
CA ARG A 310 -6.98 26.13 -12.63
C ARG A 310 -6.93 24.65 -12.27
N LEU A 311 -5.72 24.09 -12.09
CA LEU A 311 -5.54 22.69 -11.74
C LEU A 311 -6.08 22.42 -10.33
N LEU A 312 -5.80 23.28 -9.36
CA LEU A 312 -6.26 23.14 -7.97
C LEU A 312 -7.77 23.31 -7.80
N ALA A 313 -8.44 24.01 -8.73
CA ALA A 313 -9.90 24.10 -8.75
C ALA A 313 -10.60 22.79 -9.16
N LEU A 314 -9.87 21.80 -9.69
CA LEU A 314 -10.41 20.48 -10.00
C LEU A 314 -10.60 19.64 -8.74
N ILE A 315 -11.58 18.73 -8.73
CA ILE A 315 -11.89 17.83 -7.60
C ILE A 315 -10.64 17.04 -7.15
N ASP A 316 -9.77 16.65 -8.08
CA ASP A 316 -8.52 15.91 -7.83
C ASP A 316 -7.26 16.76 -8.14
N GLY A 317 -7.38 18.09 -8.09
CA GLY A 317 -6.36 19.04 -8.53
C GLY A 317 -4.99 18.88 -7.88
N GLU A 318 -4.93 18.80 -6.55
CA GLU A 318 -3.69 18.59 -5.80
C GLU A 318 -2.95 17.30 -6.21
N ARG A 319 -3.72 16.23 -6.45
CA ARG A 319 -3.17 14.94 -6.88
C ARG A 319 -2.61 15.04 -8.29
N ARG A 320 -3.35 15.65 -9.22
CA ARG A 320 -2.86 15.88 -10.59
C ARG A 320 -1.56 16.68 -10.60
N LEU A 321 -1.52 17.78 -9.84
CA LEU A 321 -0.34 18.63 -9.72
C LEU A 321 0.87 17.85 -9.20
N THR A 322 0.66 17.04 -8.16
CA THR A 322 1.69 16.16 -7.59
C THR A 322 2.16 15.13 -8.61
N ASN A 323 1.25 14.50 -9.36
CA ASN A 323 1.57 13.53 -10.41
C ASN A 323 2.44 14.15 -11.52
N TYR A 324 2.08 15.34 -12.01
CA TYR A 324 2.86 16.04 -13.03
C TYR A 324 4.28 16.36 -12.54
N LEU A 325 4.41 16.89 -11.33
CA LEU A 325 5.71 17.20 -10.73
C LEU A 325 6.54 15.94 -10.53
N GLN A 326 5.95 14.85 -10.03
CA GLN A 326 6.64 13.58 -9.83
C GLN A 326 7.10 12.97 -11.16
N LEU A 327 6.26 12.99 -12.20
CA LEU A 327 6.66 12.58 -13.55
C LEU A 327 7.79 13.46 -14.08
N GLY A 328 7.78 14.75 -13.80
CA GLY A 328 8.86 15.66 -14.15
C GLY A 328 10.18 15.32 -13.45
N GLU A 329 10.14 14.96 -12.16
CA GLU A 329 11.30 14.50 -11.40
C GLU A 329 11.88 13.21 -12.00
N LEU A 330 11.02 12.25 -12.35
CA LEU A 330 11.43 10.99 -12.98
C LEU A 330 12.04 11.21 -14.37
N LEU A 331 11.43 12.08 -15.19
CA LEU A 331 12.00 12.48 -16.48
C LEU A 331 13.36 13.17 -16.30
N GLN A 332 13.53 13.97 -15.24
CA GLN A 332 14.80 14.62 -14.92
C GLN A 332 15.86 13.60 -14.51
N GLU A 333 15.53 12.59 -13.73
CA GLU A 333 16.44 11.49 -13.40
C GLU A 333 16.81 10.68 -14.65
N ALA A 334 15.82 10.33 -15.47
CA ALA A 334 16.03 9.62 -16.73
C ALA A 334 16.91 10.43 -17.71
N SER A 335 16.85 11.77 -17.67
CA SER A 335 17.65 12.64 -18.55
C SER A 335 19.16 12.50 -18.33
N ALA A 336 19.59 11.99 -17.18
CA ALA A 336 21.00 11.70 -16.92
C ALA A 336 21.53 10.47 -17.69
N GLN A 337 20.62 9.62 -18.18
CA GLN A 337 20.95 8.37 -18.87
C GLN A 337 20.44 8.34 -20.32
N ALA A 338 19.41 9.15 -20.65
CA ALA A 338 18.80 9.21 -21.97
C ALA A 338 19.53 10.17 -22.93
N LEU A 339 19.51 9.85 -24.23
CA LEU A 339 20.10 10.66 -25.29
C LEU A 339 19.12 11.76 -25.76
N GLY A 340 19.06 12.86 -25.00
CA GLY A 340 18.28 14.05 -25.38
C GLY A 340 16.75 13.85 -25.33
N MET A 341 16.00 14.77 -25.95
CA MET A 341 14.54 14.82 -25.84
C MET A 341 13.83 13.62 -26.51
N HIS A 342 14.38 13.10 -27.61
CA HIS A 342 13.86 11.89 -28.26
C HIS A 342 14.02 10.66 -27.36
N GLY A 343 15.22 10.45 -26.81
CA GLY A 343 15.46 9.33 -25.89
C GLY A 343 14.63 9.41 -24.61
N LEU A 344 14.30 10.63 -24.14
CA LEU A 344 13.39 10.83 -23.01
C LEU A 344 11.94 10.48 -23.36
N LEU A 345 11.49 10.79 -24.57
CA LEU A 345 10.16 10.37 -25.04
C LEU A 345 10.09 8.84 -25.15
N ASP A 346 11.10 8.21 -25.76
CA ASP A 346 11.15 6.75 -25.89
C ASP A 346 11.17 6.07 -24.52
N TRP A 347 11.95 6.62 -23.57
CA TRP A 347 11.96 6.16 -22.19
C TRP A 347 10.58 6.27 -21.53
N LEU A 348 9.91 7.42 -21.67
CA LEU A 348 8.56 7.61 -21.11
C LEU A 348 7.57 6.63 -21.73
N GLN A 349 7.60 6.44 -23.05
CA GLN A 349 6.73 5.49 -23.74
C GLN A 349 7.01 4.05 -23.35
N GLY A 350 8.28 3.68 -23.15
CA GLY A 350 8.70 2.40 -22.61
C GLY A 350 8.12 2.15 -21.22
N GLN A 351 8.27 3.11 -20.30
CA GLN A 351 7.70 3.05 -18.96
C GLN A 351 6.16 2.99 -18.97
N MET A 352 5.50 3.69 -19.89
CA MET A 352 4.05 3.62 -20.07
C MET A 352 3.60 2.26 -20.63
N ALA A 353 4.42 1.63 -21.49
CA ALA A 353 4.11 0.32 -22.07
C ALA A 353 4.37 -0.83 -21.09
N SER A 354 5.39 -0.70 -20.24
CA SER A 354 5.70 -1.64 -19.15
C SER A 354 5.02 -1.28 -17.84
N ALA A 355 4.09 -0.31 -17.85
CA ALA A 355 3.35 0.12 -16.67
C ALA A 355 2.48 -1.03 -16.17
N ASP A 356 3.03 -1.80 -15.24
CA ASP A 356 2.27 -2.80 -14.51
C ASP A 356 1.53 -2.12 -13.36
N GLN A 357 0.22 -2.39 -13.27
CA GLN A 357 -0.58 -1.93 -12.14
C GLN A 357 -0.16 -2.62 -10.83
N ASP A 358 0.62 -3.70 -10.90
CA ASP A 358 1.10 -4.46 -9.75
C ASP A 358 2.53 -4.11 -9.29
N ASP A 359 3.26 -3.22 -9.98
CA ASP A 359 4.62 -2.83 -9.60
C ASP A 359 4.65 -1.78 -8.46
N GLU A 360 5.04 -2.24 -7.27
CA GLU A 360 5.08 -1.47 -6.02
C GLU A 360 6.18 -0.38 -5.99
N GLN A 361 7.13 -0.38 -6.93
CA GLN A 361 8.21 0.61 -6.97
C GLN A 361 7.79 1.95 -7.60
N GLN A 362 6.58 2.03 -8.16
CA GLN A 362 6.08 3.18 -8.91
C GLN A 362 5.08 4.03 -8.11
N LEU A 363 5.24 4.08 -6.79
CA LEU A 363 4.30 4.72 -5.87
C LEU A 363 4.36 6.25 -5.91
N LEU A 364 3.17 6.84 -5.83
CA LEU A 364 2.91 8.27 -5.69
C LEU A 364 3.44 8.81 -4.36
N ARG A 365 3.89 10.07 -4.31
CA ARG A 365 4.30 10.72 -3.05
C ARG A 365 3.13 10.75 -2.05
N LEU A 366 3.36 10.15 -0.88
CA LEU A 366 2.40 9.90 0.20
C LEU A 366 2.13 11.11 1.14
N GLU A 367 2.83 12.24 1.01
CA GLU A 367 2.73 13.34 1.99
C GLU A 367 1.32 13.98 2.01
N SER A 368 0.62 14.07 0.87
CA SER A 368 -0.77 14.55 0.83
C SER A 368 -1.79 13.48 1.27
N ASP A 369 -1.38 12.21 1.31
CA ASP A 369 -2.27 11.09 1.62
C ASP A 369 -2.48 10.95 3.12
N ALA A 370 -1.52 11.35 3.96
CA ALA A 370 -1.64 11.29 5.42
C ALA A 370 -2.84 12.07 6.00
N ARG A 371 -3.45 12.97 5.22
CA ARG A 371 -4.66 13.74 5.58
C ARG A 371 -5.94 13.21 4.92
N ARG A 372 -5.91 12.00 4.36
CA ARG A 372 -7.01 11.39 3.60
C ARG A 372 -7.42 10.07 4.22
N VAL A 373 -8.69 9.72 4.07
CA VAL A 373 -9.18 8.38 4.42
C VAL A 373 -8.40 7.33 3.63
N GLN A 374 -7.80 6.37 4.32
CA GLN A 374 -6.97 5.33 3.72
C GLN A 374 -7.84 4.13 3.33
N ILE A 375 -8.01 3.87 2.03
CA ILE A 375 -8.75 2.70 1.54
C ILE A 375 -7.72 1.65 1.12
N ILE A 376 -7.58 0.58 1.89
CA ILE A 376 -6.52 -0.42 1.70
C ILE A 376 -7.11 -1.83 1.66
N THR A 377 -6.46 -2.75 0.94
CA THR A 377 -6.91 -4.14 0.96
C THR A 377 -6.53 -4.82 2.27
N LEU A 378 -7.33 -5.78 2.74
CA LEU A 378 -7.04 -6.57 3.96
C LEU A 378 -5.64 -7.21 3.94
N HIS A 379 -5.18 -7.67 2.78
CA HIS A 379 -3.83 -8.21 2.63
C HIS A 379 -2.74 -7.16 2.88
N LYS A 380 -2.91 -5.97 2.28
CA LYS A 380 -1.93 -4.88 2.41
C LYS A 380 -1.95 -4.22 3.78
N SER A 381 -3.01 -4.39 4.56
CA SER A 381 -3.08 -3.86 5.92
C SER A 381 -2.30 -4.70 6.94
N LYS A 382 -1.87 -5.92 6.59
CA LYS A 382 -1.01 -6.73 7.46
C LYS A 382 0.26 -5.96 7.83
N GLY A 383 0.62 -6.00 9.11
CA GLY A 383 1.72 -5.21 9.68
C GLY A 383 1.36 -3.74 9.99
N LEU A 384 0.36 -3.16 9.34
CA LEU A 384 -0.08 -1.78 9.60
C LEU A 384 -1.06 -1.69 10.77
N GLU A 385 -1.29 -0.47 11.25
CA GLU A 385 -2.25 -0.11 12.30
C GLU A 385 -2.89 1.24 11.96
N TYR A 386 -4.16 1.40 12.36
CA TYR A 386 -4.93 2.62 12.11
C TYR A 386 -5.79 2.97 13.33
N PRO A 387 -5.96 4.26 13.65
CA PRO A 387 -6.79 4.67 14.78
C PRO A 387 -8.22 4.12 14.70
N LEU A 388 -8.89 4.32 13.57
CA LEU A 388 -10.27 3.92 13.31
C LEU A 388 -10.33 3.04 12.06
N VAL A 389 -10.93 1.86 12.17
CA VAL A 389 -10.99 0.88 11.07
C VAL A 389 -12.42 0.56 10.70
N PHE A 390 -12.73 0.65 9.41
CA PHE A 390 -14.03 0.35 8.82
C PHE A 390 -13.92 -0.88 7.91
N LEU A 391 -14.81 -1.84 8.12
CA LEU A 391 -14.91 -3.11 7.41
C LEU A 391 -16.31 -3.25 6.77
N PRO A 392 -16.62 -2.49 5.71
CA PRO A 392 -17.96 -2.49 5.10
C PRO A 392 -18.34 -3.80 4.40
N PHE A 393 -17.35 -4.55 3.89
CA PHE A 393 -17.65 -5.65 2.97
C PHE A 393 -17.36 -7.05 3.54
N VAL A 394 -16.89 -7.16 4.79
CA VAL A 394 -16.55 -8.47 5.39
C VAL A 394 -17.75 -9.39 5.58
N GLY A 395 -18.94 -8.83 5.74
CA GLY A 395 -20.21 -9.55 5.82
C GLY A 395 -20.82 -9.97 4.47
N ILE A 396 -20.17 -9.66 3.34
CA ILE A 396 -20.67 -10.00 1.99
C ILE A 396 -19.89 -11.18 1.44
N ASP A 397 -20.55 -12.24 1.01
CA ASP A 397 -19.88 -13.34 0.32
C ASP A 397 -19.32 -12.84 -1.03
N GLY A 398 -18.01 -12.98 -1.20
CA GLY A 398 -17.30 -12.55 -2.39
C GLY A 398 -17.66 -13.40 -3.61
N GLY A 399 -18.10 -14.64 -3.39
CA GLY A 399 -18.35 -15.65 -4.41
C GLY A 399 -17.07 -15.99 -5.18
N ALA A 400 -16.49 -17.16 -4.97
CA ALA A 400 -15.40 -17.61 -5.84
C ALA A 400 -15.96 -18.04 -7.21
N PRO A 401 -15.47 -17.51 -8.33
CA PRO A 401 -15.78 -18.10 -9.63
C PRO A 401 -15.20 -19.51 -9.67
N ASN A 402 -16.07 -20.52 -9.78
CA ASN A 402 -15.67 -21.93 -9.86
C ASN A 402 -15.27 -22.29 -11.29
N THR A 403 -14.26 -21.61 -11.81
CA THR A 403 -13.68 -21.84 -13.15
C THR A 403 -12.27 -22.43 -13.07
N ALA A 404 -11.82 -22.82 -11.88
CA ALA A 404 -10.49 -23.38 -11.69
C ALA A 404 -10.39 -24.75 -12.38
N SER A 405 -9.44 -24.87 -13.30
CA SER A 405 -9.08 -26.13 -13.98
C SER A 405 -8.06 -26.97 -13.20
N HIS A 406 -7.53 -26.43 -12.11
CA HIS A 406 -6.60 -27.10 -11.21
C HIS A 406 -6.73 -26.51 -9.80
N CYS A 407 -6.36 -27.29 -8.79
CA CYS A 407 -6.24 -26.82 -7.42
C CYS A 407 -5.05 -27.47 -6.72
N THR A 408 -4.51 -26.78 -5.72
CA THR A 408 -3.49 -27.33 -4.84
C THR A 408 -4.10 -27.48 -3.46
N VAL A 409 -3.91 -28.65 -2.84
CA VAL A 409 -4.43 -29.00 -1.51
C VAL A 409 -3.41 -29.79 -0.73
N HIS A 410 -3.56 -29.79 0.59
CA HIS A 410 -2.74 -30.61 1.47
C HIS A 410 -3.44 -31.93 1.80
N VAL A 411 -2.85 -33.04 1.37
CA VAL A 411 -3.37 -34.40 1.65
C VAL A 411 -2.25 -35.22 2.27
N GLY A 412 -2.48 -35.72 3.49
CA GLY A 412 -1.50 -36.53 4.21
C GLY A 412 -0.20 -35.79 4.53
N GLY A 413 -0.27 -34.48 4.77
CA GLY A 413 0.91 -33.64 5.04
C GLY A 413 1.76 -33.31 3.81
N GLN A 414 1.28 -33.62 2.61
CA GLN A 414 1.95 -33.26 1.36
C GLN A 414 1.06 -32.36 0.50
N ARG A 415 1.69 -31.35 -0.11
CA ARG A 415 1.06 -30.44 -1.06
C ARG A 415 0.92 -31.13 -2.41
N GLN A 416 -0.33 -31.36 -2.83
CA GLN A 416 -0.65 -32.07 -4.08
C GLN A 416 -1.36 -31.13 -5.06
N LEU A 417 -0.96 -31.18 -6.33
CA LEU A 417 -1.61 -30.44 -7.42
C LEU A 417 -2.56 -31.39 -8.18
N HIS A 418 -3.83 -31.04 -8.17
CA HIS A 418 -4.90 -31.78 -8.84
C HIS A 418 -5.39 -30.99 -10.06
N TRP A 419 -5.63 -31.68 -11.17
CA TRP A 419 -6.25 -31.10 -12.37
C TRP A 419 -7.67 -31.61 -12.53
N LYS A 420 -8.56 -30.74 -13.02
CA LYS A 420 -9.92 -31.12 -13.34
C LYS A 420 -9.92 -31.98 -14.60
N LEU A 421 -10.13 -33.27 -14.41
CA LEU A 421 -10.39 -34.25 -15.46
C LEU A 421 -11.90 -34.56 -15.48
N ASP A 422 -12.42 -35.09 -16.59
CA ASP A 422 -13.86 -35.39 -16.69
C ASP A 422 -14.28 -36.52 -15.73
N LYS A 423 -15.28 -36.21 -14.87
CA LYS A 423 -15.90 -37.11 -13.87
C LYS A 423 -14.89 -37.82 -12.94
N ASP A 424 -14.15 -37.04 -12.16
CA ASP A 424 -13.17 -37.57 -11.19
C ASP A 424 -13.60 -37.30 -9.73
N GLU A 425 -13.82 -38.36 -8.94
CA GLU A 425 -14.08 -38.26 -7.49
C GLU A 425 -12.91 -37.65 -6.72
N ALA A 426 -11.67 -37.81 -7.21
CA ALA A 426 -10.49 -37.18 -6.64
C ALA A 426 -10.55 -35.65 -6.79
N TRP A 427 -11.07 -35.15 -7.93
CA TRP A 427 -11.29 -33.71 -8.13
C TRP A 427 -12.32 -33.16 -7.16
N GLU A 428 -13.45 -33.82 -6.97
CA GLU A 428 -14.49 -33.35 -6.03
C GLU A 428 -13.96 -33.32 -4.59
N THR A 429 -13.20 -34.34 -4.19
CA THR A 429 -12.55 -34.39 -2.87
C THR A 429 -11.53 -33.26 -2.70
N ALA A 430 -10.65 -33.06 -3.68
CA ALA A 430 -9.66 -31.98 -3.67
C ALA A 430 -10.33 -30.59 -3.70
N SER A 431 -11.38 -30.41 -4.50
CA SER A 431 -12.14 -29.16 -4.56
C SER A 431 -12.79 -28.82 -3.22
N ALA A 432 -13.41 -29.81 -2.55
CA ALA A 432 -13.98 -29.62 -1.22
C ALA A 432 -12.91 -29.29 -0.17
N GLN A 433 -11.75 -29.94 -0.23
CA GLN A 433 -10.63 -29.65 0.67
C GLN A 433 -10.08 -28.24 0.44
N ARG A 434 -9.88 -27.83 -0.82
CA ARG A 434 -9.48 -26.46 -1.19
C ARG A 434 -10.46 -25.42 -0.65
N GLU A 435 -11.76 -25.69 -0.74
CA GLU A 435 -12.77 -24.78 -0.20
C GLU A 435 -12.66 -24.63 1.32
N ARG A 436 -12.38 -25.72 2.04
CA ARG A 436 -12.11 -25.67 3.49
C ARG A 436 -10.87 -24.85 3.82
N GLU A 437 -9.76 -25.10 3.14
CA GLU A 437 -8.50 -24.34 3.30
C GLU A 437 -8.70 -22.85 3.02
N GLN A 438 -9.43 -22.51 1.95
CA GLN A 438 -9.76 -21.12 1.62
C GLN A 438 -10.62 -20.47 2.71
N ARG A 439 -11.61 -21.17 3.26
CA ARG A 439 -12.43 -20.63 4.36
C ARG A 439 -11.62 -20.43 5.65
N ALA A 440 -10.64 -21.29 5.92
CA ALA A 440 -9.71 -21.11 7.04
C ALA A 440 -8.75 -19.92 6.82
N GLU A 441 -8.29 -19.69 5.58
CA GLU A 441 -7.55 -18.48 5.21
C GLU A 441 -8.43 -17.22 5.33
N ASP A 442 -9.69 -17.26 4.89
CA ASP A 442 -10.63 -16.14 5.03
C ASP A 442 -10.89 -15.78 6.50
N ALA A 443 -10.87 -16.76 7.40
CA ALA A 443 -11.00 -16.52 8.84
C ALA A 443 -9.78 -15.78 9.42
N ARG A 444 -8.57 -16.17 8.97
CA ARG A 444 -7.32 -15.47 9.30
C ARG A 444 -7.28 -14.07 8.67
N LEU A 445 -7.78 -13.90 7.47
CA LEU A 445 -7.91 -12.60 6.80
C LEU A 445 -8.86 -11.66 7.57
N LEU A 446 -9.98 -12.19 8.08
CA LEU A 446 -10.88 -11.45 8.96
C LEU A 446 -10.18 -11.04 10.26
N TYR A 447 -9.46 -11.97 10.91
CA TYR A 447 -8.67 -11.67 12.12
C TYR A 447 -7.64 -10.55 11.87
N VAL A 448 -6.92 -10.59 10.75
CA VAL A 448 -5.99 -9.53 10.36
C VAL A 448 -6.73 -8.19 10.26
N GLY A 449 -7.86 -8.14 9.56
CA GLY A 449 -8.68 -6.93 9.43
C GLY A 449 -9.15 -6.35 10.77
N LEU A 450 -9.69 -7.21 11.64
CA LEU A 450 -10.17 -6.84 12.97
C LEU A 450 -9.05 -6.30 13.87
N THR A 451 -7.85 -6.87 13.77
CA THR A 451 -6.70 -6.49 14.62
C THR A 451 -5.92 -5.27 14.13
N ARG A 452 -6.38 -4.59 13.06
CA ARG A 452 -5.73 -3.35 12.59
C ARG A 452 -6.14 -2.11 13.39
N ALA A 453 -7.23 -2.16 14.14
CA ALA A 453 -7.75 -1.02 14.88
C ALA A 453 -6.99 -0.75 16.18
N GLU A 454 -6.55 0.50 16.37
CA GLU A 454 -6.03 0.94 17.66
C GLU A 454 -7.16 1.32 18.62
N HIS A 455 -8.20 2.02 18.14
CA HIS A 455 -9.20 2.64 19.00
C HIS A 455 -10.65 2.21 18.75
N ALA A 456 -11.06 1.99 17.50
CA ALA A 456 -12.41 1.51 17.21
C ALA A 456 -12.53 0.80 15.85
N LEU A 457 -13.51 -0.10 15.80
CA LEU A 457 -13.91 -0.90 14.64
C LEU A 457 -15.35 -0.59 14.26
N TRP A 458 -15.61 -0.54 12.96
CA TRP A 458 -16.95 -0.47 12.41
C TRP A 458 -17.14 -1.58 11.38
N ILE A 459 -18.23 -2.34 11.47
CA ILE A 459 -18.52 -3.48 10.60
C ILE A 459 -19.97 -3.43 10.15
N ALA A 460 -20.21 -3.61 8.84
CA ALA A 460 -21.56 -3.80 8.32
C ALA A 460 -22.02 -5.26 8.42
N VAL A 461 -23.24 -5.49 8.90
CA VAL A 461 -23.82 -6.81 9.18
C VAL A 461 -25.30 -6.90 8.77
N ALA A 462 -25.92 -8.07 9.00
CA ALA A 462 -27.33 -8.43 8.75
C ALA A 462 -27.68 -8.85 7.29
N ASP A 463 -28.65 -8.23 6.62
CA ASP A 463 -29.31 -8.72 5.39
C ASP A 463 -28.43 -8.65 4.12
N LEU A 464 -27.13 -8.87 4.29
CA LEU A 464 -26.11 -8.86 3.27
C LEU A 464 -26.06 -10.19 2.51
N ALA A 465 -25.73 -10.09 1.23
CA ALA A 465 -25.61 -11.23 0.34
C ALA A 465 -24.63 -12.27 0.89
N GLY A 466 -25.16 -13.45 1.23
CA GLY A 466 -24.35 -14.58 1.65
C GLY A 466 -23.66 -14.42 3.00
N LEU A 467 -24.12 -13.52 3.89
CA LEU A 467 -23.51 -13.33 5.23
C LEU A 467 -23.27 -14.66 5.95
N ALA A 468 -24.27 -15.56 5.96
CA ALA A 468 -24.20 -16.88 6.59
C ALA A 468 -23.06 -17.77 6.06
N LYS A 469 -22.52 -17.49 4.86
CA LYS A 469 -21.38 -18.21 4.28
C LYS A 469 -20.03 -17.57 4.63
N THR A 470 -20.04 -16.34 5.15
CA THR A 470 -18.82 -15.63 5.51
C THR A 470 -18.26 -16.11 6.85
N ARG A 471 -16.99 -15.83 7.10
CA ARG A 471 -16.33 -16.11 8.37
C ARG A 471 -16.70 -15.15 9.50
N LEU A 472 -17.46 -14.09 9.19
CA LEU A 472 -18.04 -13.22 10.19
C LEU A 472 -19.27 -13.84 10.86
N ALA A 473 -20.04 -14.68 10.16
CA ALA A 473 -21.30 -15.21 10.67
C ALA A 473 -21.18 -15.96 12.01
N PRO A 474 -20.19 -16.84 12.23
CA PRO A 474 -20.02 -17.50 13.54
C PRO A 474 -19.76 -16.50 14.68
N LEU A 475 -19.02 -15.41 14.41
CA LEU A 475 -18.73 -14.38 15.41
C LEU A 475 -19.98 -13.57 15.80
N LEU A 476 -21.03 -13.63 14.98
CA LEU A 476 -22.32 -12.96 15.20
C LEU A 476 -23.42 -13.91 15.70
N GLY A 477 -23.07 -15.15 16.07
CA GLY A 477 -24.04 -16.20 16.42
C GLY A 477 -25.02 -15.79 17.53
N ASP A 478 -24.53 -15.12 18.57
CA ASP A 478 -25.36 -14.52 19.63
C ASP A 478 -25.25 -12.99 19.61
N LEU A 479 -26.12 -12.36 18.81
CA LEU A 479 -26.23 -10.91 18.76
C LEU A 479 -26.75 -10.30 20.07
N GLN A 480 -27.48 -11.05 20.91
CA GLN A 480 -28.00 -10.53 22.17
C GLN A 480 -26.87 -10.41 23.20
N ALA A 481 -26.00 -11.42 23.28
CA ALA A 481 -24.78 -11.37 24.11
C ALA A 481 -23.88 -10.21 23.67
N LEU A 482 -23.67 -10.03 22.36
CA LEU A 482 -22.90 -8.90 21.84
C LEU A 482 -23.54 -7.55 22.18
N ARG A 483 -24.87 -7.43 22.09
CA ARG A 483 -25.60 -6.20 22.45
C ARG A 483 -25.45 -5.85 23.93
N ALA A 484 -25.33 -6.85 24.80
CA ALA A 484 -25.16 -6.66 26.24
C ALA A 484 -23.71 -6.27 26.64
N HIS A 485 -22.74 -6.44 25.74
CA HIS A 485 -21.33 -6.16 26.02
C HIS A 485 -21.04 -4.65 25.95
N ALA A 486 -20.42 -4.09 26.99
CA ALA A 486 -20.23 -2.65 27.16
C ALA A 486 -19.42 -1.96 26.04
N ASP A 487 -18.45 -2.67 25.45
CA ASP A 487 -17.59 -2.14 24.40
C ASP A 487 -18.14 -2.37 22.97
N VAL A 488 -19.32 -2.99 22.83
CA VAL A 488 -19.97 -3.30 21.55
C VAL A 488 -21.27 -2.51 21.42
N HIS A 489 -21.45 -1.85 20.28
CA HIS A 489 -22.67 -1.13 19.94
C HIS A 489 -23.29 -1.72 18.68
N ILE A 490 -24.55 -2.17 18.78
CA ILE A 490 -25.33 -2.56 17.61
C ILE A 490 -26.13 -1.34 17.17
N ASP A 491 -25.80 -0.84 15.99
CA ASP A 491 -26.43 0.32 15.39
C ASP A 491 -27.44 -0.14 14.34
N ASP A 492 -28.73 -0.04 14.68
CA ASP A 492 -29.86 -0.33 13.80
C ASP A 492 -30.62 0.93 13.36
N SER A 493 -29.99 2.11 13.50
CA SER A 493 -30.55 3.35 13.01
C SER A 493 -30.68 3.34 11.48
N GLU A 494 -31.62 4.11 10.95
CA GLU A 494 -31.72 4.33 9.51
C GLU A 494 -30.57 5.26 9.04
N ALA A 495 -29.98 4.94 7.89
CA ALA A 495 -28.96 5.81 7.31
C ALA A 495 -29.65 7.04 6.70
N PRO A 496 -29.08 8.24 6.85
CA PRO A 496 -29.63 9.43 6.22
C PRO A 496 -29.65 9.26 4.69
N ALA A 497 -30.78 9.62 4.07
CA ALA A 497 -30.98 9.44 2.62
C ALA A 497 -30.05 10.31 1.76
N ALA A 498 -29.60 11.45 2.30
CA ALA A 498 -28.62 12.32 1.66
C ALA A 498 -27.68 12.90 2.73
N LEU A 499 -26.40 12.95 2.39
CA LEU A 499 -25.37 13.56 3.22
C LEU A 499 -24.99 14.91 2.61
N PRO A 500 -24.93 15.99 3.40
CA PRO A 500 -24.40 17.25 2.91
C PRO A 500 -22.92 17.11 2.55
N GLN A 501 -22.43 17.94 1.62
CA GLN A 501 -21.01 17.98 1.33
C GLN A 501 -20.25 18.62 2.50
N LEU A 502 -19.24 17.94 3.01
CA LEU A 502 -18.32 18.50 3.99
C LEU A 502 -17.45 19.56 3.30
N ALA A 503 -17.51 20.81 3.80
CA ALA A 503 -16.64 21.87 3.31
C ALA A 503 -15.16 21.49 3.48
N ALA A 504 -14.33 21.87 2.51
CA ALA A 504 -12.88 21.74 2.62
C ALA A 504 -12.39 22.56 3.82
N GLU A 505 -11.55 21.95 4.67
CA GLU A 505 -10.89 22.68 5.75
C GLU A 505 -9.84 23.61 5.14
N VAL A 506 -10.13 24.91 5.15
CA VAL A 506 -9.15 25.95 4.81
C VAL A 506 -8.30 26.18 6.05
N GLU A 507 -7.11 25.57 6.11
CA GLU A 507 -6.16 25.82 7.19
C GLU A 507 -5.50 27.20 7.02
N GLY A 508 -5.96 28.16 7.81
CA GLY A 508 -5.25 29.40 8.10
C GLY A 508 -5.12 30.39 6.93
N GLU A 509 -4.45 31.52 7.21
CA GLU A 509 -3.99 32.41 6.15
C GLU A 509 -2.95 31.68 5.31
N LEU A 510 -3.21 31.54 4.00
CA LEU A 510 -2.20 31.11 3.05
C LEU A 510 -0.95 31.96 3.29
N PRO A 511 0.20 31.35 3.64
CA PRO A 511 1.42 32.13 3.84
C PRO A 511 1.69 32.91 2.56
N ALA A 512 1.96 34.21 2.71
CA ALA A 512 2.21 35.08 1.56
C ALA A 512 3.19 34.39 0.62
N VAL A 513 2.79 34.23 -0.65
CA VAL A 513 3.63 33.63 -1.69
C VAL A 513 4.99 34.29 -1.62
N ARG A 514 6.02 33.50 -1.31
CA ARG A 514 7.38 34.05 -1.17
C ARG A 514 7.78 34.62 -2.52
N ALA A 515 7.83 35.95 -2.60
CA ALA A 515 8.36 36.63 -3.77
C ALA A 515 9.82 36.21 -3.96
N LEU A 516 10.19 35.89 -5.20
CA LEU A 516 11.53 35.41 -5.55
C LEU A 516 12.52 36.58 -5.42
N THR A 517 13.09 36.78 -4.23
CA THR A 517 13.98 37.92 -3.94
C THR A 517 15.39 37.77 -4.50
N ARG A 518 15.76 36.56 -4.96
CA ARG A 518 17.04 36.28 -5.63
C ARG A 518 16.85 35.29 -6.76
N ARG A 519 17.32 35.64 -7.97
CA ARG A 519 17.58 34.66 -9.02
C ARG A 519 18.85 33.89 -8.64
N VAL A 520 18.72 32.61 -8.32
CA VAL A 520 19.89 31.74 -8.12
C VAL A 520 20.50 31.45 -9.50
N PRO A 521 21.81 31.64 -9.71
CA PRO A 521 22.46 31.24 -10.95
C PRO A 521 22.25 29.74 -11.22
N HIS A 522 22.02 29.39 -12.50
CA HIS A 522 21.61 28.07 -13.00
C HIS A 522 22.46 26.87 -12.52
N ASP A 523 23.64 27.09 -11.95
CA ASP A 523 24.64 26.05 -11.65
C ASP A 523 24.50 25.41 -10.26
N TRP A 524 23.52 25.83 -9.45
CA TRP A 524 23.43 25.34 -8.06
C TRP A 524 22.83 23.94 -7.93
N TRP A 525 21.92 23.55 -8.83
CA TRP A 525 21.26 22.24 -8.80
C TRP A 525 22.18 21.07 -9.21
N GLY A 526 23.20 21.33 -10.04
CA GLY A 526 24.16 20.31 -10.48
C GLY A 526 25.08 19.74 -9.38
N ARG A 527 25.16 20.40 -8.20
CA ARG A 527 26.04 19.98 -7.10
C ARG A 527 25.40 19.05 -6.08
N ARG A 528 24.08 19.14 -5.84
CA ARG A 528 23.42 18.30 -4.82
C ARG A 528 23.34 16.82 -5.21
N HIS A 529 23.14 16.50 -6.49
CA HIS A 529 23.08 15.11 -6.96
C HIS A 529 24.43 14.44 -7.19
N ARG A 530 25.52 15.19 -7.45
CA ARG A 530 26.87 14.58 -7.49
C ARG A 530 27.30 14.04 -6.13
N ALA A 531 26.91 14.70 -5.03
CA ALA A 531 27.17 14.22 -3.68
C ALA A 531 26.34 12.96 -3.31
N ALA A 532 25.08 12.87 -3.78
CA ALA A 532 24.23 11.70 -3.58
C ALA A 532 24.64 10.50 -4.46
N GLY A 533 25.01 10.73 -5.72
CA GLY A 533 25.48 9.70 -6.64
C GLY A 533 26.86 9.13 -6.26
N ALA A 534 27.76 9.94 -5.70
CA ALA A 534 29.05 9.48 -5.20
C ALA A 534 28.93 8.57 -3.96
N ARG A 535 27.90 8.75 -3.12
CA ARG A 535 27.59 7.81 -2.03
C ARG A 535 27.03 6.47 -2.51
N ARG A 536 26.25 6.45 -3.60
CA ARG A 536 25.73 5.20 -4.20
C ARG A 536 26.77 4.41 -5.03
N ARG A 537 27.80 5.06 -5.57
CA ARG A 537 28.87 4.35 -6.32
C ARG A 537 29.87 3.59 -5.45
N ARG A 538 30.02 3.94 -4.16
CA ARG A 538 30.90 3.20 -3.24
C ARG A 538 30.32 1.87 -2.75
N THR A 539 29.02 1.63 -2.88
CA THR A 539 28.35 0.39 -2.42
C THR A 539 28.07 -0.63 -3.52
N ARG A 540 28.33 -0.31 -4.80
CA ARG A 540 28.10 -1.24 -5.94
C ARG A 540 29.37 -1.71 -6.65
N GLY A 541 30.56 -1.40 -6.13
CA GLY A 541 31.85 -1.72 -6.77
C GLY A 541 32.68 -2.84 -6.13
N ALA A 542 32.18 -3.53 -5.11
CA ALA A 542 32.91 -4.61 -4.43
C ALA A 542 32.14 -5.93 -4.55
N GLY A 543 32.35 -6.65 -5.64
CA GLY A 543 31.84 -8.01 -5.77
C GLY A 543 31.66 -8.44 -7.21
N THR A 544 32.76 -8.67 -7.94
CA THR A 544 32.98 -9.78 -8.89
C THR A 544 34.17 -9.43 -9.80
N THR A 545 35.31 -10.07 -9.56
CA THR A 545 36.22 -10.65 -10.58
C THR A 545 37.51 -11.16 -9.91
N ALA A 546 37.48 -12.44 -9.54
CA ALA A 546 38.66 -13.29 -9.41
C ALA A 546 38.20 -14.70 -9.84
N GLY A 547 38.76 -15.37 -10.83
CA GLY A 547 39.81 -15.01 -11.78
C GLY A 547 39.94 -16.08 -12.87
N ALA A 548 40.86 -15.90 -13.81
CA ALA A 548 41.42 -16.98 -14.60
C ALA A 548 42.79 -16.60 -15.19
N ARG A 549 43.81 -17.34 -14.72
CA ARG A 549 45.03 -17.84 -15.41
C ARG A 549 46.06 -16.87 -16.04
N ALA A 550 47.20 -16.82 -15.36
CA ALA A 550 48.59 -17.03 -15.81
C ALA A 550 48.92 -16.98 -17.31
N ALA A 551 49.88 -16.10 -17.67
CA ALA A 551 51.15 -16.45 -18.33
C ALA A 551 52.03 -15.20 -18.57
N GLY A 552 53.28 -15.27 -18.10
CA GLY A 552 54.49 -14.89 -18.85
C GLY A 552 54.76 -13.43 -19.28
N THR A 553 55.89 -12.93 -18.77
CA THR A 553 57.02 -12.34 -19.52
C THR A 553 57.34 -10.83 -19.32
N ARG A 554 58.52 -10.63 -18.70
CA ARG A 554 59.53 -9.55 -18.71
C ARG A 554 59.31 -8.31 -19.61
N CYS A 555 59.60 -7.15 -19.00
CA CYS A 555 60.59 -6.08 -19.34
C CYS A 555 60.01 -4.75 -18.81
N GLY A 556 60.68 -3.82 -18.15
CA GLY A 556 62.10 -3.49 -18.03
C GLY A 556 62.20 -1.96 -17.97
N ARG A 557 63.20 -1.43 -17.25
CA ARG A 557 63.59 -0.01 -17.03
C ARG A 557 62.88 0.70 -15.86
N ARG A 558 63.52 0.82 -14.69
CA ARG A 558 64.68 1.67 -14.30
C ARG A 558 64.47 3.15 -14.62
N GLY A 559 64.37 3.94 -13.55
CA GLY A 559 64.49 5.39 -13.52
C GLY A 559 64.55 5.88 -12.08
N GLN A 560 65.68 5.64 -11.41
CA GLN A 560 66.03 6.23 -10.11
C GLN A 560 66.18 7.75 -10.23
N ARG A 561 65.79 8.49 -9.18
CA ARG A 561 66.56 9.54 -8.47
C ARG A 561 65.61 10.28 -7.53
N SER A 562 65.66 10.01 -6.22
CA SER A 562 66.56 10.61 -5.21
C SER A 562 66.10 12.00 -4.75
N GLY A 563 65.74 12.12 -3.47
CA GLY A 563 65.49 13.41 -2.82
C GLY A 563 64.62 13.32 -1.56
N ARG A 564 65.19 12.78 -0.47
CA ARG A 564 64.75 12.95 0.93
C ARG A 564 65.08 14.39 1.42
N PRO A 565 64.72 14.82 2.65
CA PRO A 565 63.42 14.86 3.33
C PRO A 565 63.25 16.18 4.14
N ALA A 566 62.34 16.19 5.12
CA ALA A 566 62.14 17.18 6.20
C ALA A 566 61.36 18.46 5.78
N ASP A 567 60.50 19.06 6.59
CA ASP A 567 60.44 19.05 8.05
C ASP A 567 59.05 19.48 8.57
N HIS A 568 58.88 19.31 9.88
CA HIS A 568 57.92 19.91 10.84
C HIS A 568 56.89 20.94 10.34
N GLY A 569 55.68 21.06 10.88
CA GLY A 569 55.11 20.63 12.16
C GLY A 569 53.88 21.51 12.44
N GLN A 570 52.95 20.94 13.22
CA GLN A 570 52.03 21.59 14.16
C GLN A 570 51.29 22.91 13.82
N SER A 571 49.96 22.81 14.01
CA SER A 571 49.17 23.60 14.99
C SER A 571 48.27 24.75 14.51
N ARG A 572 46.96 24.54 14.80
CA ARG A 572 45.88 25.52 15.13
C ARG A 572 45.45 26.42 13.96
N ARG A 573 44.16 26.56 13.65
CA ARG A 573 42.92 26.61 14.46
C ARG A 573 41.78 25.90 13.74
#